data_AF-A0AB38D1M6-F1
#
_entry.id   AF-A0AB38D1M6-F1
#
_cell.length_a   1.000
_cell.length_b   1.000
_cell.length_c   1.000
_cell.angle_alpha   90.00
_cell.angle_beta   90.00
_cell.angle_gamma   90.00
#
_symmetry.space_group_name_H-M   'P 1'
#
loop_
_entity.id
_entity.type
_entity.pdbx_description
1 polymer ?
#
loop_
_entity_poly.entity_id
_entity_poly.type
_entity_poly.pdbx_seq_one_letter_code
_entity_poly.pdbx_strand_id
1 'polypeptide(L)' 'MTFNLCHECATAIVNDDYSSYDVDEERIRQFLDSLDSYLCVETEESEQGNGGYWDCDACEQVQIGPGHNATECD' A
#
# COMPACT_ATOMS: atom_id res chain seq x y z
N MET A 1 0.58 10.26 -8.43
CA MET A 1 -0.79 9.85 -8.04
C MET A 1 -0.84 9.62 -6.53
N THR A 2 -2.01 9.52 -5.87
CA THR A 2 -2.11 9.07 -4.47
C THR A 2 -2.74 7.68 -4.44
N PHE A 3 -2.12 6.76 -3.69
CA PHE A 3 -2.54 5.38 -3.50
C PHE A 3 -2.86 5.12 -2.04
N ASN A 4 -3.77 4.19 -1.80
CA ASN A 4 -4.18 3.73 -0.48
C ASN A 4 -3.56 2.35 -0.26
N LEU A 5 -2.66 2.26 0.71
CA LEU A 5 -1.96 1.03 1.06
C LEU A 5 -2.48 0.51 2.39
N CYS A 6 -2.77 -0.79 2.48
CA CYS A 6 -2.99 -1.41 3.78
C CYS A 6 -1.69 -1.37 4.61
N HIS A 7 -1.82 -1.50 5.92
CA HIS A 7 -0.67 -1.45 6.83
C HIS A 7 0.43 -2.44 6.47
N GLU A 8 0.06 -3.66 6.08
CA GLU A 8 1.02 -4.71 5.70
C GLU A 8 1.75 -4.37 4.40
N CYS A 9 1.06 -3.90 3.37
CA CYS A 9 1.70 -3.47 2.12
C CYS A 9 2.60 -2.27 2.33
N ALA A 10 2.14 -1.26 3.06
CA ALA A 10 2.93 -0.08 3.40
C ALA A 10 4.24 -0.48 4.10
N THR A 11 4.14 -1.35 5.11
CA THR A 11 5.30 -1.79 5.89
C THR A 11 6.24 -2.70 5.08
N ALA A 12 5.69 -3.63 4.28
CA ALA A 12 6.46 -4.51 3.42
C ALA A 12 7.25 -3.72 2.36
N ILE A 13 6.61 -2.76 1.70
CA ILE A 13 7.24 -1.90 0.68
C ILE A 13 8.34 -1.03 1.29
N VAL A 14 8.07 -0.39 2.44
CA VAL A 14 9.07 0.49 3.09
C VAL A 14 10.30 -0.29 3.56
N ASN A 15 10.12 -1.53 4.03
CA ASN A 15 11.23 -2.37 4.48
C ASN A 15 11.84 -3.25 3.38
N ASP A 16 11.25 -3.27 2.18
CA ASP A 16 11.57 -4.23 1.10
C ASP A 16 11.55 -5.69 1.59
N ASP A 17 10.62 -6.01 2.49
CA ASP A 17 10.46 -7.35 3.07
C ASP A 17 9.01 -7.82 2.98
N TYR A 18 8.74 -8.62 1.95
CA TYR A 18 7.43 -9.22 1.68
C TYR A 18 7.26 -10.58 2.35
N SER A 19 8.36 -11.21 2.75
CA SER A 19 8.37 -12.57 3.31
C SER A 19 7.82 -12.64 4.74
N SER A 20 7.84 -11.51 5.43
CA SER A 20 7.37 -11.36 6.81
C SER A 20 5.87 -11.11 6.94
N TYR A 21 5.15 -10.89 5.83
CA TYR A 21 3.73 -10.51 5.83
C TYR A 21 2.89 -11.47 4.98
N ASP A 22 1.61 -11.63 5.33
CA ASP A 22 0.66 -12.48 4.56
C ASP A 22 0.07 -11.70 3.38
N VAL A 23 0.96 -11.24 2.50
CA VAL A 23 0.63 -10.40 1.34
C VAL A 23 0.91 -11.12 0.03
N ASP A 24 0.15 -10.74 -1.00
CA ASP A 24 0.42 -11.20 -2.37
C ASP A 24 1.61 -10.44 -2.96
N GLU A 25 2.81 -10.98 -2.73
CA GLU A 25 4.07 -10.38 -3.20
C GLU A 25 4.08 -10.17 -4.72
N GLU A 26 3.53 -11.10 -5.50
CA GLU A 26 3.52 -10.99 -6.96
C GLU A 26 2.70 -9.78 -7.40
N ARG A 27 1.52 -9.57 -6.80
CA ARG A 27 0.71 -8.37 -7.07
C ARG A 27 1.39 -7.09 -6.63
N ILE A 28 1.98 -7.06 -5.44
CA ILE A 28 2.66 -5.84 -4.97
C ILE A 28 3.81 -5.48 -5.91
N ARG A 29 4.57 -6.47 -6.39
CA ARG A 29 5.62 -6.25 -7.38
C ARG A 29 5.06 -5.73 -8.71
N GLN A 30 3.96 -6.28 -9.20
CA GLN A 30 3.29 -5.76 -10.41
C GLN A 30 2.80 -4.33 -10.23
N PHE A 31 2.26 -3.99 -9.06
CA PHE A 31 1.88 -2.63 -8.72
C PHE A 31 3.09 -1.70 -8.75
N LEU A 32 4.19 -2.07 -8.08
CA LEU A 32 5.42 -1.27 -8.06
C LEU A 32 6.04 -1.12 -9.46
N ASP A 33 6.09 -2.19 -10.26
CA ASP A 33 6.59 -2.19 -11.64
C ASP A 33 5.72 -1.34 -12.58
N SER A 34 4.47 -1.06 -12.20
CA SER A 34 3.57 -0.19 -12.96
C SER A 34 3.81 1.31 -12.71
N LEU A 35 4.57 1.65 -11.68
CA LEU A 35 4.91 3.03 -11.33
C LEU A 35 6.09 3.51 -12.18
N ASP A 36 6.03 4.78 -12.61
CA ASP A 36 7.13 5.43 -13.35
C ASP A 36 8.26 5.91 -12.41
N SER A 37 8.10 5.80 -11.09
CA SER A 37 9.00 6.39 -10.08
C SER A 37 8.93 5.66 -8.73
N TYR A 38 9.68 6.14 -7.73
CA TYR A 38 9.65 5.57 -6.38
C TYR A 38 8.33 5.90 -5.67
N LEU A 39 7.97 5.03 -4.73
CA LEU A 39 6.80 5.21 -3.90
C LEU A 39 7.17 5.81 -2.53
N CYS A 40 6.68 7.00 -2.24
CA CYS A 40 6.79 7.64 -0.94
C CYS A 40 5.54 7.34 -0.10
N VAL A 41 5.70 6.50 0.92
CA VAL A 41 4.64 6.11 1.85
C VAL A 41 4.57 7.09 3.02
N GLU A 42 3.39 7.61 3.33
CA GLU A 42 3.17 8.47 4.49
C GLU A 42 3.26 7.67 5.80
N THR A 43 3.97 8.22 6.79
CA THR A 43 4.21 7.55 8.07
C THR A 43 3.00 7.56 8.98
N GLU A 44 2.12 8.56 8.84
CA GLU A 44 0.88 8.62 9.61
C GLU A 44 -0.20 7.78 8.93
N GLU A 45 -1.01 7.10 9.74
CA GLU A 45 -2.18 6.40 9.23
C GLU A 45 -3.22 7.42 8.75
N SER A 46 -3.77 7.17 7.56
CA SER A 46 -4.88 7.94 7.02
C SER A 46 -6.21 7.23 7.28
N GLU A 47 -7.26 8.02 7.51
CA GLU A 47 -8.62 7.49 7.55
C GLU A 47 -9.03 7.07 6.15
N GLN A 48 -8.98 5.76 5.90
CA GLN A 48 -9.38 5.18 4.64
C GLN A 48 -10.85 4.74 4.67
N GLY A 49 -11.52 4.87 3.52
CA GLY A 49 -12.88 4.35 3.34
C GLY A 49 -13.98 5.00 4.20
N ASN A 50 -13.75 6.12 4.88
CA ASN A 50 -14.73 6.80 5.76
C ASN A 50 -15.43 5.85 6.77
N GLY A 51 -14.68 4.88 7.33
CA GLY A 51 -15.23 3.87 8.24
C GLY A 51 -15.97 2.70 7.56
N GLY A 52 -15.87 2.59 6.24
CA GLY A 52 -16.34 1.48 5.42
C GLY A 52 -15.20 0.59 4.90
N TYR A 53 -15.56 -0.28 3.97
CA TYR A 53 -14.61 -1.13 3.25
C TYR A 53 -13.92 -0.33 2.15
N TRP A 54 -12.65 -0.63 1.90
CA TRP A 54 -11.86 -0.05 0.82
C TRP A 54 -10.83 -1.07 0.31
N ASP A 55 -10.34 -0.90 -0.91
CA ASP A 55 -9.38 -1.83 -1.51
C ASP A 55 -7.96 -1.25 -1.45
N CYS A 56 -7.00 -2.07 -1.01
CA CYS A 56 -5.58 -1.71 -1.06
C CYS A 56 -5.10 -1.63 -2.52
N ASP A 57 -4.52 -0.52 -2.96
CA ASP A 57 -4.07 -0.37 -4.36
C ASP A 57 -2.91 -1.31 -4.73
N ALA A 58 -2.14 -1.81 -3.75
CA ALA A 58 -0.99 -2.68 -4.00
C ALA A 58 -1.34 -4.18 -4.04
N CYS A 59 -2.18 -4.66 -3.13
CA CYS A 59 -2.53 -6.09 -3.04
C CYS A 59 -3.99 -6.39 -3.42
N GLU A 60 -4.80 -5.35 -3.68
CA GLU A 60 -6.24 -5.35 -3.95
C GLU A 60 -7.07 -6.20 -2.99
N GLN A 61 -6.57 -6.40 -1.77
CA GLN A 61 -7.37 -6.97 -0.71
C GLN A 61 -8.29 -5.91 -0.11
N VAL A 62 -9.53 -6.31 0.16
CA VAL A 62 -10.51 -5.51 0.88
C VAL A 62 -10.04 -5.31 2.33
N GLN A 63 -9.95 -4.06 2.75
CA GLN A 63 -9.58 -3.62 4.08
C GLN A 63 -10.77 -2.95 4.79
N ILE A 64 -10.67 -2.88 6.12
CA ILE A 64 -11.55 -2.08 6.97
C ILE A 64 -10.66 -1.26 7.90
N GLY A 65 -11.00 0.02 8.10
CA GLY A 65 -10.30 0.88 9.03
C GLY A 65 -9.15 1.65 8.39
N PRO A 66 -8.17 2.11 9.18
CA PRO A 66 -7.09 2.96 8.69
C PRO A 66 -6.15 2.24 7.73
N GLY A 67 -5.40 3.03 6.97
CA GLY A 67 -4.31 2.57 6.10
C GLY A 67 -3.25 3.65 5.99
N HIS A 68 -2.44 3.59 4.94
CA HIS A 68 -1.44 4.62 4.64
C HIS A 68 -1.72 5.19 3.25
N ASN A 69 -1.51 6.49 3.08
CA ASN A 69 -1.40 7.04 1.73
C ASN A 69 0.02 6.84 1.23
N ALA A 70 0.16 6.70 -0.08
CA ALA A 70 1.43 6.76 -0.76
C ALA A 70 1.34 7.61 -2.01
N THR A 71 2.45 8.21 -2.42
CA THR A 71 2.53 9.02 -3.65
C THR A 71 3.79 8.69 -4.42
N GLU A 72 3.74 8.85 -5.74
CA GLU A 72 4.96 8.79 -6.56
C GLU A 72 5.84 10.00 -6.25
N CYS A 73 7.14 9.75 -6.06
CA CYS A 73 8.14 10.77 -5.81
C CYS A 73 9.37 10.56 -6.70
N ASP A 74 9.94 11.70 -7.11
CA ASP A 74 11.16 11.78 -7.95
C ASP A 74 12.43 11.35 -7.20
#